data_AF-A0AAV7DL00-F1
#
_entry.id   AF-A0AAV7DL00-F1
#
_cell.length_a   1.000
_cell.length_b   1.000
_cell.length_c   1.000
_cell.angle_alpha   90.00
_cell.angle_beta   90.00
_cell.angle_gamma   90.00
#
_symmetry.space_group_name_H-M   'P 1'
#
loop_
_entity.id
_entity.type
_entity.pdbx_description
1 polymer ?
#
loop_
_entity_poly.entity_id
_entity_poly.type
_entity_poly.pdbx_seq_one_letter_code
_entity_poly.pdbx_strand_id
1 'polypeptide(L)'
;MGLTQSRPPVTQELIEKTGFTAEQIEHLHKRFIYLTGDKPVLSKRDFEKVSDLTQNPIRDKIKNAFFDRRNLQPGSYGYESEINFEQFLIVMSYFRPMGGPMDEENINVCRRDKLRFLFNMYDTDNDSKITLDEYRNVVEELLSGNLHIEKETARSIADGAMMEAASICVGQMEPDQIYEGITFEDFLKVTFVF
;
A
#
# COMPACT_ATOMS: atom_id res chain seq x y z
N MET A 1 35.54 12.60 -19.71
CA MET A 1 34.34 13.47 -19.81
C MET A 1 33.43 13.09 -18.66
N GLY A 2 33.17 14.04 -17.76
CA GLY A 2 32.53 13.77 -16.47
C GLY A 2 31.05 13.45 -16.64
N LEU A 3 30.66 12.27 -16.17
CA LEU A 3 29.25 11.95 -15.94
C LEU A 3 28.78 12.86 -14.80
N THR A 4 27.92 13.81 -15.14
CA THR A 4 27.16 14.59 -14.15
C THR A 4 26.37 13.59 -13.31
N GLN A 5 26.86 13.31 -12.11
CA GLN A 5 26.05 12.67 -11.08
C GLN A 5 24.82 13.57 -10.92
N SER A 6 23.67 13.08 -11.41
CA SER A 6 22.37 13.67 -11.14
C SER A 6 22.13 13.53 -9.64
N ARG A 7 22.63 14.49 -8.87
CA ARG A 7 22.28 14.64 -7.48
C ARG A 7 20.81 15.04 -7.50
N PRO A 8 19.90 14.32 -6.82
CA PRO A 8 18.55 14.85 -6.67
C PRO A 8 18.71 16.17 -5.92
N PRO A 9 17.97 17.23 -6.27
CA PRO A 9 17.86 18.34 -5.36
C PRO A 9 17.10 17.79 -4.16
N VAL A 10 17.82 17.41 -3.11
CA VAL A 10 17.21 17.22 -1.80
C VAL A 10 16.67 18.59 -1.42
N THR A 11 15.40 18.84 -1.74
CA THR A 11 14.72 20.08 -1.42
C THR A 11 14.15 19.96 -0.02
N GLN A 12 14.11 21.08 0.72
CA GLN A 12 13.39 21.15 1.99
C GLN A 12 11.93 20.71 1.82
N GLU A 13 11.33 21.00 0.66
CA GLU A 13 9.98 20.54 0.32
C GLU A 13 9.82 19.01 0.35
N LEU A 14 10.80 18.24 -0.13
CA LEU A 14 10.73 16.77 -0.09
C LEU A 14 10.87 16.24 1.34
N ILE A 15 11.73 16.88 2.15
CA ILE A 15 11.90 16.55 3.57
C ILE A 15 10.59 16.82 4.32
N GLU A 16 9.97 17.98 4.10
CA GLU A 16 8.71 18.36 4.74
C GLU A 16 7.55 17.46 4.30
N LYS A 17 7.43 17.17 2.99
CA LYS A 17 6.36 16.33 2.45
C LYS A 17 6.44 14.87 2.90
N THR A 18 7.64 14.31 3.02
CA THR A 18 7.83 12.86 3.23
C THR A 18 8.31 12.49 4.62
N GLY A 19 8.81 13.46 5.39
CA GLY A 19 9.38 13.24 6.71
C GLY A 19 10.70 12.46 6.72
N PHE A 20 11.33 12.25 5.55
CA PHE A 20 12.64 11.64 5.44
C PHE A 20 13.77 12.64 5.72
N THR A 21 14.84 12.18 6.35
CA THR A 21 16.07 12.98 6.47
C THR A 21 16.76 13.10 5.10
N ALA A 22 17.63 14.11 4.95
CA ALA A 22 18.41 14.28 3.73
C ALA A 22 19.23 13.02 3.36
N GLU A 23 19.79 12.35 4.38
CA GLU A 23 20.52 11.08 4.19
C GLU A 23 19.59 9.97 3.67
N GLN A 24 18.40 9.82 4.26
CA GLN A 24 17.42 8.82 3.82
C GLN A 24 16.97 9.08 2.37
N ILE A 25 16.74 10.33 2.00
CA ILE A 25 16.40 10.72 0.62
C ILE A 25 17.54 10.36 -0.33
N GLU A 26 18.79 10.59 0.05
CA GLU A 26 19.95 10.22 -0.78
C GLU A 26 20.06 8.69 -0.97
N HIS A 27 19.84 7.91 0.09
CA HIS A 27 19.80 6.45 0.01
C HIS A 27 18.66 5.95 -0.89
N LEU A 28 17.46 6.52 -0.75
CA LEU A 28 16.31 6.19 -1.60
C LEU A 28 16.55 6.60 -3.05
N HIS A 29 17.22 7.71 -3.30
CA HIS A 29 17.59 8.13 -4.66
C HIS A 29 18.58 7.17 -5.31
N LYS A 30 19.63 6.75 -4.59
CA LYS A 30 20.57 5.73 -5.09
C LYS A 30 19.83 4.44 -5.45
N ARG A 31 18.88 4.03 -4.62
CA ARG A 31 18.03 2.87 -4.91
C ARG A 31 17.13 3.09 -6.12
N PHE A 32 16.51 4.26 -6.25
CA PHE A 32 15.67 4.61 -7.41
C PHE A 32 16.47 4.52 -8.71
N ILE A 33 17.63 5.18 -8.78
CA ILE A 33 18.52 5.15 -9.95
C ILE A 33 18.98 3.73 -10.30
N TYR A 34 19.31 2.92 -9.29
CA TYR A 34 19.66 1.52 -9.50
C TYR A 34 18.50 0.72 -10.14
N LEU A 35 17.26 0.96 -9.69
CA LEU A 35 16.08 0.30 -10.23
C LEU A 35 15.78 0.78 -11.66
N THR A 36 15.81 2.09 -11.92
CA THR A 36 15.47 2.66 -13.23
C THR A 36 16.56 2.46 -14.29
N GLY A 37 17.81 2.23 -13.87
CA GLY A 37 18.97 2.21 -14.75
C GLY A 37 19.26 3.61 -15.30
N ASP A 38 19.40 4.60 -14.40
CA ASP A 38 19.66 6.01 -14.72
C ASP A 38 18.53 6.77 -15.46
N LYS A 39 17.33 6.18 -15.58
CA LYS A 39 16.17 6.88 -16.14
C LYS A 39 15.50 7.78 -15.08
N PRO A 40 14.86 8.89 -15.48
CA PRO A 40 14.18 9.79 -14.56
C PRO A 40 12.85 9.23 -14.00
N VAL A 41 12.35 8.13 -14.58
CA VAL A 41 11.07 7.51 -14.24
C VAL A 41 11.24 6.01 -14.00
N LEU A 42 10.43 5.48 -13.09
CA LEU A 42 10.34 4.07 -12.73
C LEU A 42 9.11 3.45 -13.36
N SER A 43 9.28 2.35 -14.08
CA SER A 43 8.19 1.59 -14.70
C SER A 43 7.87 0.31 -13.91
N LYS A 44 6.69 -0.27 -14.14
CA LYS A 44 6.31 -1.57 -13.52
C LYS A 44 7.34 -2.67 -13.76
N ARG A 45 8.01 -2.68 -14.91
CA ARG A 45 9.02 -3.68 -15.28
C ARG A 45 10.31 -3.56 -14.46
N ASP A 46 10.63 -2.36 -13.98
CA ASP A 46 11.83 -2.14 -13.17
C ASP A 46 11.71 -2.80 -11.79
N PHE A 47 10.49 -3.04 -11.30
CA PHE A 47 10.26 -3.80 -10.07
C PHE A 47 10.63 -5.28 -10.18
N GLU A 48 10.76 -5.85 -11.40
CA GLU A 48 11.26 -7.24 -11.56
C GLU A 48 12.72 -7.39 -11.13
N LYS A 49 13.47 -6.28 -11.05
CA LYS A 49 14.85 -6.29 -10.55
C LYS A 49 14.92 -6.45 -9.02
N VAL A 50 13.80 -6.33 -8.31
CA VAL A 50 13.75 -6.46 -6.85
C VAL A 50 13.58 -7.94 -6.49
N SER A 51 14.69 -8.61 -6.19
CA SER A 51 14.71 -10.03 -5.79
C SER A 51 13.76 -10.32 -4.62
N ASP A 52 13.70 -9.41 -3.64
CA ASP A 52 12.90 -9.57 -2.42
C ASP A 52 11.39 -9.60 -2.72
N LEU A 53 10.94 -8.97 -3.81
CA LEU A 53 9.55 -9.03 -4.24
C LEU A 53 9.24 -10.32 -5.01
N THR A 54 10.25 -11.03 -5.52
CA THR A 54 10.02 -12.23 -6.35
C THR A 54 9.33 -13.34 -5.55
N GLN A 55 9.73 -13.50 -4.29
CA GLN A 55 9.21 -14.51 -3.36
C GLN A 55 8.01 -14.01 -2.51
N ASN A 56 7.59 -12.75 -2.70
CA ASN A 56 6.49 -12.19 -1.94
C ASN A 56 5.14 -12.54 -2.60
N PRO A 57 4.21 -13.22 -1.92
CA PRO A 57 2.93 -13.64 -2.51
C PRO A 57 2.04 -12.47 -2.96
N ILE A 58 2.13 -11.32 -2.29
CA ILE A 58 1.36 -10.11 -2.62
C ILE A 58 2.16 -9.12 -3.49
N ARG A 59 3.24 -9.55 -4.14
CA ARG A 59 4.13 -8.68 -4.92
C ARG A 59 3.39 -7.86 -5.97
N ASP A 60 2.38 -8.43 -6.61
CA ASP A 60 1.67 -7.76 -7.70
C ASP A 60 0.76 -6.65 -7.15
N LYS A 61 0.17 -6.87 -5.96
CA LYS A 61 -0.54 -5.82 -5.20
C LYS A 61 0.40 -4.71 -4.77
N ILE A 62 1.58 -5.05 -4.23
CA ILE A 62 2.61 -4.05 -3.86
C ILE A 62 3.02 -3.25 -5.10
N LYS A 63 3.38 -3.90 -6.21
CA LYS A 63 3.74 -3.24 -7.46
C LYS A 63 2.62 -2.31 -7.90
N ASN A 64 1.38 -2.79 -7.98
CA ASN A 64 0.25 -1.96 -8.41
C ASN A 64 0.00 -0.76 -7.50
N ALA A 65 0.17 -0.90 -6.18
CA ALA A 65 0.00 0.18 -5.22
C ALA A 65 0.99 1.34 -5.43
N PHE A 66 2.20 1.10 -5.95
CA PHE A 66 3.14 2.17 -6.31
C PHE A 66 2.67 3.02 -7.48
N PHE A 67 1.83 2.47 -8.35
CA PHE A 67 1.34 3.13 -9.56
C PHE A 67 -0.12 3.58 -9.42
N ASP A 68 -0.76 3.33 -8.29
CA ASP A 68 -2.11 3.78 -8.04
C ASP A 68 -2.14 5.29 -7.78
N ARG A 69 -2.87 6.02 -8.61
CA ARG A 69 -2.98 7.48 -8.49
C ARG A 69 -3.58 7.92 -7.16
N ARG A 70 -4.42 7.09 -6.54
CA ARG A 70 -5.01 7.37 -5.22
C ARG A 70 -3.94 7.48 -4.13
N ASN A 71 -2.81 6.80 -4.31
CA ASN A 71 -1.67 6.82 -3.39
C ASN A 71 -0.65 7.94 -3.71
N LEU A 72 -0.76 8.56 -4.88
CA LEU A 72 0.16 9.62 -5.34
C LEU A 72 -0.44 11.01 -5.15
N GLN A 73 -1.73 11.15 -5.45
CA GLN A 73 -2.46 12.41 -5.36
C GLN A 73 -3.89 12.17 -4.85
N PRO A 74 -4.30 12.79 -3.73
CA PRO A 74 -5.67 12.70 -3.25
C PRO A 74 -6.68 13.13 -4.32
N GLY A 75 -7.72 12.33 -4.54
CA GLY A 75 -8.81 12.63 -5.49
C GLY A 75 -8.53 12.26 -6.95
N SER A 76 -7.39 11.62 -7.24
CA SER A 76 -7.10 11.06 -8.57
C SER A 76 -7.43 9.57 -8.64
N TYR A 77 -7.94 9.11 -9.79
CA TYR A 77 -8.32 7.71 -10.02
C TYR A 77 -7.49 7.08 -11.14
N GLY A 78 -7.30 5.77 -11.08
CA GLY A 78 -6.61 4.96 -12.09
C GLY A 78 -5.13 4.71 -11.79
N TYR A 79 -4.44 4.13 -12.76
CA TYR A 79 -3.02 3.75 -12.64
C TYR A 79 -2.13 4.60 -13.54
N GLU A 80 -0.96 4.99 -13.01
CA GLU A 80 0.14 5.51 -13.81
C GLU A 80 0.94 4.36 -14.45
N SER A 81 1.47 4.56 -15.64
CA SER A 81 2.42 3.60 -16.22
C SER A 81 3.82 3.77 -15.65
N GLU A 82 4.17 4.99 -15.24
CA GLU A 82 5.50 5.40 -14.82
C GLU A 82 5.40 6.41 -13.67
N ILE A 83 6.31 6.33 -12.70
CA ILE A 83 6.39 7.27 -11.57
C ILE A 83 7.76 7.96 -11.51
N ASN A 84 7.78 9.22 -11.11
CA ASN A 84 9.01 9.97 -10.88
C ASN A 84 9.57 9.74 -9.46
N PHE A 85 10.72 10.35 -9.15
CA PHE A 85 11.36 10.20 -7.85
C PHE A 85 10.55 10.79 -6.69
N GLU A 86 9.85 11.91 -6.88
CA GLU A 86 8.98 12.50 -5.86
C GLU A 86 7.82 11.56 -5.50
N GLN A 87 7.15 11.02 -6.50
CA GLN A 87 6.08 10.02 -6.35
C GLN A 87 6.58 8.76 -5.66
N PHE A 88 7.78 8.28 -6.03
CA PHE A 88 8.42 7.15 -5.34
C PHE A 88 8.64 7.46 -3.85
N LEU A 89 9.13 8.66 -3.51
CA LEU A 89 9.31 9.05 -2.11
C LEU A 89 7.99 9.15 -1.34
N ILE A 90 6.93 9.66 -1.97
CA ILE A 90 5.58 9.69 -1.36
C ILE A 90 5.14 8.29 -0.97
N VAL A 91 5.21 7.31 -1.89
CA VAL A 91 4.82 5.93 -1.58
C VAL A 91 5.69 5.32 -0.49
N MET A 92 7.01 5.58 -0.52
CA MET A 92 7.93 5.11 0.52
C MET A 92 7.63 5.72 1.89
N SER A 93 7.10 6.93 1.96
CA SER A 93 6.80 7.61 3.22
C SER A 93 5.74 6.86 4.06
N TYR A 94 4.79 6.18 3.42
CA TYR A 94 3.78 5.37 4.12
C TYR A 94 4.42 4.20 4.91
N PHE A 95 5.56 3.68 4.48
CA PHE A 95 6.24 2.58 5.15
C PHE A 95 7.21 3.04 6.25
N ARG A 96 7.36 4.35 6.47
CA ARG A 96 8.28 4.88 7.48
C ARG A 96 7.86 4.41 8.88
N PRO A 97 8.76 3.86 9.72
CA PRO A 97 8.42 3.54 11.10
C PRO A 97 7.98 4.79 11.86
N MET A 98 6.88 4.70 12.62
CA MET A 98 6.38 5.76 13.48
C MET A 98 7.24 5.78 14.76
N GLY A 99 8.42 6.39 14.67
CA GLY A 99 9.46 6.29 15.71
C GLY A 99 10.00 7.61 16.25
N GLY A 100 9.31 8.73 16.03
CA GLY A 100 9.74 10.05 16.53
C GLY A 100 8.74 10.63 17.54
N PRO A 101 9.16 11.57 18.40
CA PRO A 101 8.24 12.38 19.20
C PRO A 101 7.44 13.26 18.25
N MET A 102 6.22 12.83 17.93
CA MET A 102 5.23 13.58 17.16
C MET A 102 4.00 13.77 18.02
N ASP A 103 3.28 14.86 17.82
CA ASP A 103 1.98 15.08 18.46
C ASP A 103 1.01 13.95 18.09
N GLU A 104 0.13 13.57 19.01
CA GLU A 104 -0.88 12.51 18.79
C GLU A 104 -1.69 12.74 17.51
N GLU A 105 -1.99 13.99 17.18
CA GLU A 105 -2.73 14.35 15.98
C GLU A 105 -1.97 14.01 14.70
N ASN A 106 -0.67 14.31 14.65
CA ASN A 106 0.20 13.94 13.52
C ASN A 106 0.38 12.41 13.42
N ILE A 107 0.46 11.71 14.55
CA ILE A 107 0.50 10.24 14.57
C ILE A 107 -0.80 9.66 14.00
N ASN A 108 -1.95 10.22 14.35
CA ASN A 108 -3.24 9.76 13.85
C ASN A 108 -3.41 10.01 12.35
N VAL A 109 -2.91 11.15 11.84
CA VAL A 109 -2.87 11.42 10.39
C VAL A 109 -1.98 10.40 9.68
N CYS A 110 -0.74 10.18 10.14
CA CYS A 110 0.15 9.17 9.55
C CYS A 110 -0.45 7.76 9.61
N ARG A 111 -1.12 7.39 10.71
CA ARG A 111 -1.82 6.10 10.81
C ARG A 111 -2.95 6.00 9.79
N ARG A 112 -3.79 7.04 9.67
CA ARG A 112 -4.90 7.08 8.71
C ARG A 112 -4.40 6.96 7.28
N ASP A 113 -3.30 7.64 6.93
CA ASP A 113 -2.71 7.61 5.60
C ASP A 113 -2.14 6.22 5.23
N LYS A 114 -1.51 5.54 6.20
CA LYS A 114 -1.03 4.17 6.01
C LYS A 114 -2.17 3.17 5.83
N LEU A 115 -3.21 3.32 6.63
CA LEU A 115 -4.40 2.49 6.50
C LEU A 115 -5.09 2.76 5.17
N ARG A 116 -5.11 4.01 4.70
CA ARG A 116 -5.62 4.37 3.36
C ARG A 116 -4.82 3.70 2.26
N PHE A 117 -3.49 3.73 2.35
CA PHE A 117 -2.62 3.06 1.41
C PHE A 117 -2.89 1.54 1.37
N LEU A 118 -3.01 0.88 2.53
CA LEU A 118 -3.33 -0.54 2.62
C LEU A 118 -4.72 -0.86 2.06
N PHE A 119 -5.70 0.00 2.35
CA PHE A 119 -7.05 -0.14 1.82
C PHE A 119 -7.05 -0.10 0.30
N ASN A 120 -6.40 0.92 -0.29
CA ASN A 120 -6.26 1.06 -1.75
C ASN A 120 -5.48 -0.10 -2.39
N MET A 121 -4.60 -0.77 -1.64
CA MET A 121 -3.88 -1.95 -2.12
C MET A 121 -4.78 -3.19 -2.22
N TYR A 122 -5.83 -3.27 -1.38
CA TYR A 122 -6.79 -4.38 -1.39
C TYR A 122 -7.97 -4.13 -2.34
N ASP A 123 -8.51 -2.91 -2.34
CA ASP A 123 -9.53 -2.41 -3.27
C ASP A 123 -8.93 -2.28 -4.68
N THR A 124 -9.13 -3.33 -5.47
CA THR A 124 -8.52 -3.50 -6.79
C THR A 124 -9.38 -2.87 -7.89
N ASP A 125 -10.70 -2.79 -7.71
CA ASP A 125 -11.63 -2.23 -8.69
C ASP A 125 -11.91 -0.72 -8.50
N ASN A 126 -11.43 -0.13 -7.40
CA ASN A 126 -11.60 1.26 -7.00
C ASN A 126 -13.03 1.64 -6.63
N ASP A 127 -13.86 0.69 -6.20
CA ASP A 127 -15.23 0.95 -5.77
C ASP A 127 -15.32 1.54 -4.34
N SER A 128 -14.17 1.77 -3.69
CA SER A 128 -14.02 2.28 -2.32
C SER A 128 -14.57 1.34 -1.24
N LYS A 129 -14.66 0.05 -1.55
CA LYS A 129 -14.99 -1.04 -0.64
C LYS A 129 -13.98 -2.16 -0.85
N ILE A 130 -13.82 -3.00 0.17
CA ILE A 130 -13.10 -4.28 0.01
C ILE A 130 -14.18 -5.36 0.03
N THR A 131 -14.45 -5.89 -1.15
CA THR A 131 -15.44 -6.95 -1.32
C THR A 131 -14.93 -8.28 -0.74
N LEU A 132 -15.84 -9.22 -0.49
CA LEU A 132 -15.47 -10.55 -0.03
C LEU A 132 -14.55 -11.27 -1.02
N ASP A 133 -14.80 -11.11 -2.32
CA ASP A 133 -13.98 -11.76 -3.35
C ASP A 133 -12.57 -11.15 -3.43
N GLU A 134 -12.42 -9.84 -3.26
CA GLU A 134 -11.09 -9.21 -3.17
C GLU A 134 -10.32 -9.67 -1.93
N TYR A 135 -11.01 -9.75 -0.78
CA TYR A 135 -10.40 -10.23 0.45
C TYR A 135 -10.00 -11.71 0.35
N ARG A 136 -10.86 -12.57 -0.21
CA ARG A 136 -10.55 -13.98 -0.50
C ARG A 136 -9.31 -14.11 -1.38
N ASN A 137 -9.22 -13.32 -2.45
CA ASN A 137 -8.07 -13.35 -3.35
C ASN A 137 -6.77 -13.01 -2.60
N VAL A 138 -6.79 -12.00 -1.72
CA VAL A 138 -5.63 -11.63 -0.89
C VAL A 138 -5.25 -12.77 0.06
N VAL A 139 -6.22 -13.36 0.76
CA VAL A 139 -5.97 -14.45 1.72
C VAL A 139 -5.46 -15.69 1.00
N GLU A 140 -6.03 -16.04 -0.14
CA GLU A 140 -5.54 -17.12 -1.00
C GLU A 140 -4.11 -16.88 -1.46
N GLU A 141 -3.77 -15.67 -1.91
CA GLU A 141 -2.39 -15.31 -2.30
C GLU A 141 -1.43 -15.46 -1.12
N LEU A 142 -1.77 -14.89 0.05
CA LEU A 142 -0.94 -14.97 1.26
C LEU A 142 -0.72 -16.40 1.75
N LEU A 143 -1.75 -17.25 1.67
CA LEU A 143 -1.69 -18.63 2.13
C LEU A 143 -1.19 -19.59 1.05
N SER A 144 -1.07 -19.16 -0.21
CA SER A 144 -0.59 -19.99 -1.33
C SER A 144 0.82 -20.57 -1.13
N GLY A 145 1.65 -19.90 -0.31
CA GLY A 145 2.97 -20.39 0.07
C GLY A 145 2.95 -21.58 1.05
N ASN A 146 1.80 -21.87 1.67
CA ASN A 146 1.66 -22.93 2.65
C ASN A 146 1.08 -24.19 1.98
N LEU A 147 1.94 -25.19 1.76
CA LEU A 147 1.57 -26.49 1.17
C LEU A 147 0.47 -27.26 1.93
N HIS A 148 0.20 -26.90 3.18
CA HIS A 148 -0.79 -27.55 4.03
C HIS A 148 -2.16 -26.88 4.02
N ILE A 149 -2.31 -25.72 3.37
CA ILE A 149 -3.56 -24.98 3.35
C ILE A 149 -4.17 -25.11 1.96
N GLU A 150 -5.29 -25.82 1.88
CA GLU A 150 -6.08 -25.91 0.65
C GLU A 150 -6.79 -24.59 0.38
N LYS A 151 -7.04 -24.29 -0.90
CA LYS A 151 -7.76 -23.07 -1.30
C LYS A 151 -9.13 -22.94 -0.63
N GLU A 152 -9.82 -24.06 -0.42
CA GLU A 152 -11.12 -24.09 0.25
C GLU A 152 -11.02 -23.68 1.73
N THR A 153 -9.93 -24.07 2.41
CA THR A 153 -9.66 -23.63 3.78
C THR A 153 -9.35 -22.14 3.83
N ALA A 154 -8.55 -21.62 2.90
CA ALA A 154 -8.26 -20.18 2.79
C ALA A 154 -9.54 -19.36 2.57
N ARG A 155 -10.46 -19.84 1.73
CA ARG A 155 -11.79 -19.23 1.52
C ARG A 155 -12.62 -19.24 2.79
N SER A 156 -12.68 -20.38 3.49
CA SER A 156 -13.41 -20.49 4.75
C SER A 156 -12.88 -19.52 5.82
N ILE A 157 -11.55 -19.34 5.89
CA ILE A 157 -10.91 -18.35 6.77
C ILE A 157 -11.31 -16.93 6.38
N ALA A 158 -11.25 -16.61 5.09
CA ALA A 158 -11.62 -15.29 4.59
C ALA A 158 -13.10 -14.98 4.87
N ASP A 159 -13.99 -15.94 4.66
CA ASP A 159 -15.43 -15.81 4.93
C ASP A 159 -15.71 -15.58 6.41
N GLY A 160 -15.06 -16.36 7.28
CA GLY A 160 -15.19 -16.21 8.73
C GLY A 160 -14.73 -14.83 9.21
N ALA A 161 -13.53 -14.40 8.79
CA ALA A 161 -12.99 -13.10 9.17
C ALA A 161 -13.82 -11.93 8.60
N MET A 162 -14.36 -12.07 7.39
CA MET A 162 -15.24 -11.05 6.81
C MET A 162 -16.57 -10.96 7.58
N MET A 163 -17.13 -12.09 8.01
CA MET A 163 -18.35 -12.12 8.83
C MET A 163 -18.13 -11.46 10.20
N GLU A 164 -16.96 -11.67 10.81
CA GLU A 164 -16.59 -10.99 12.05
C GLU A 164 -16.45 -9.48 11.85
N ALA A 165 -15.76 -9.05 10.78
CA ALA A 165 -15.66 -7.64 10.43
C ALA A 165 -17.03 -7.00 10.18
N ALA A 166 -17.88 -7.67 9.42
CA ALA A 166 -19.27 -7.28 9.17
C ALA A 166 -20.06 -7.08 10.47
N SER A 167 -19.94 -8.00 11.43
CA SER A 167 -20.62 -7.90 12.73
C SER A 167 -20.14 -6.70 13.55
N ILE A 168 -18.85 -6.38 13.52
CA ILE A 168 -18.27 -5.22 14.21
C ILE A 168 -18.75 -3.91 13.57
N CYS A 169 -18.85 -3.88 12.24
CA CYS A 169 -19.08 -2.66 11.47
C CYS A 169 -20.56 -2.28 11.35
N VAL A 170 -21.44 -3.28 11.19
CA VAL A 170 -22.88 -3.11 10.90
C VAL A 170 -23.77 -3.51 12.07
N GLY A 171 -23.24 -4.25 13.07
CA GLY A 171 -24.04 -4.79 14.17
C GLY A 171 -24.75 -6.09 13.80
N GLN A 172 -25.97 -6.31 14.30
CA GLN A 172 -26.81 -7.43 13.85
C GLN A 172 -27.28 -7.15 12.42
N MET A 173 -26.81 -7.97 11.47
CA MET A 173 -27.33 -7.97 10.10
C MET A 173 -28.72 -8.59 10.09
N GLU A 174 -29.64 -7.92 9.41
CA GLU A 174 -30.95 -8.51 9.10
C GLU A 174 -30.75 -9.74 8.18
N PRO A 175 -31.63 -10.75 8.22
CA PRO A 175 -31.45 -12.01 7.48
C PRO A 175 -31.25 -11.85 5.97
N ASP A 176 -31.75 -10.77 5.39
CA ASP A 176 -31.69 -10.46 3.95
C ASP A 176 -30.65 -9.38 3.62
N GLN A 177 -29.89 -8.88 4.61
CA GLN A 177 -28.90 -7.84 4.41
C GLN A 177 -27.61 -8.42 3.83
N ILE A 178 -27.31 -8.05 2.59
CA ILE A 178 -26.05 -8.43 1.92
C ILE A 178 -24.97 -7.45 2.35
N TYR A 179 -23.89 -7.96 2.94
CA TYR A 179 -22.70 -7.16 3.21
C TYR A 179 -21.95 -6.90 1.91
N GLU A 180 -22.00 -5.65 1.43
CA GLU A 180 -21.37 -5.27 0.16
C GLU A 180 -19.84 -5.23 0.24
N GLY A 181 -19.26 -5.10 1.44
CA GLY A 181 -17.81 -5.06 1.65
C GLY A 181 -17.40 -4.10 2.76
N ILE A 182 -16.13 -4.15 3.13
CA ILE A 182 -15.55 -3.28 4.16
C ILE A 182 -15.30 -1.90 3.55
N THR A 183 -15.98 -0.87 4.04
CA THR A 183 -15.66 0.52 3.67
C THR A 183 -14.40 0.99 4.39
N PHE A 184 -13.80 2.10 3.97
CA PHE A 184 -12.63 2.62 4.70
C PHE A 184 -12.92 2.97 6.16
N GLU A 185 -14.11 3.49 6.47
CA GLU A 185 -14.47 3.81 7.85
C GLU A 185 -14.64 2.52 8.69
N ASP A 186 -15.11 1.44 8.06
CA ASP A 186 -15.16 0.11 8.67
C ASP A 186 -13.74 -0.46 8.90
N PHE A 187 -12.86 -0.30 7.92
CA PHE A 187 -11.45 -0.69 8.01
C PHE A 187 -10.72 0.01 9.16
N LEU A 188 -11.00 1.30 9.36
CA LEU A 188 -10.50 2.04 10.52
C LEU A 188 -11.02 1.42 11.82
N LYS A 189 -12.34 1.22 11.95
CA LYS A 189 -12.94 0.65 13.18
C LYS A 189 -12.33 -0.70 13.55
N VAL A 190 -12.19 -1.62 12.60
CA VAL A 190 -11.61 -2.95 12.84
C VAL A 190 -10.16 -2.84 13.30
N THR A 191 -9.38 -1.92 12.73
CA THR A 191 -7.96 -1.77 13.07
C THR A 191 -7.74 -1.05 14.41
N PHE A 192 -8.67 -0.21 14.86
CA PHE A 192 -8.60 0.45 16.18
C PHE A 192 -9.00 -0.46 17.35
N VAL A 193 -9.54 -1.65 17.07
CA VAL A 193 -9.93 -2.65 18.09
C VAL A 193 -8.75 -3.53 18.53
N PHE A 194 -7.62 -3.50 17.82
CA PHE A 194 -6.37 -4.22 18.14
C PHE A 194 -5.23 -3.26 18.48
#